data_AF-A0AAN8LTJ5-F1
#
_entry.id   AF-A0AAN8LTJ5-F1
#
_cell.length_a   1.000
_cell.length_b   1.000
_cell.length_c   1.000
_cell.angle_alpha   90.00
_cell.angle_beta   90.00
_cell.angle_gamma   90.00
#
_symmetry.space_group_name_H-M   'P 1'
#
loop_
_entity.id
_entity.type
_entity.pdbx_description
1 polymer ?
#
loop_
_entity_poly.entity_id
_entity_poly.type
_entity_poly.pdbx_seq_one_letter_code
_entity_poly.pdbx_strand_id
1 'polypeptide(L)'
;MRDSAMFEGPEGAKRMSTHHMRPCMEPLGKWEHAGDLGVVKYGLNSFGLLEALGKHPDSFRALFVEIIKPPTARDLRDLFIVTYSIPGGNRRWLENDTICHWFNWLAEVQDGECPSLTVAMVLEFATGATVVPPLGFE
;
A
#
# COMPACT_ATOMS: atom_id res chain seq x y z
N MET A 1 -18.13 -7.63 43.62
CA MET A 1 -18.66 -6.38 44.18
C MET A 1 -18.83 -5.40 43.03
N ARG A 2 -20.01 -4.79 42.96
CA ARG A 2 -20.38 -3.78 41.97
C ARG A 2 -19.45 -2.57 42.13
N ASP A 3 -19.20 -1.85 41.05
CA ASP A 3 -19.41 -0.41 41.04
C ASP A 3 -19.64 0.06 39.60
N SER A 4 -20.93 0.21 39.29
CA SER A 4 -21.41 1.02 38.18
C SER A 4 -21.66 2.41 38.76
N ALA A 5 -20.87 3.40 38.33
CA ALA A 5 -21.26 4.79 38.54
C ALA A 5 -22.39 5.10 37.52
N MET A 6 -23.62 5.18 38.02
CA MET A 6 -24.76 5.72 37.30
C MET A 6 -24.62 7.25 37.22
N PHE A 7 -24.80 7.81 36.04
CA PHE A 7 -25.21 9.21 35.90
C PHE A 7 -26.56 9.19 35.19
N GLU A 8 -27.62 9.47 35.95
CA GLU A 8 -29.01 9.53 35.50
C GLU A 8 -29.30 10.94 34.95
N GLY A 9 -29.72 11.01 33.69
CA GLY A 9 -30.29 12.18 33.03
C GLY A 9 -31.41 11.72 32.09
N PRO A 10 -32.48 12.52 31.86
CA PRO A 10 -33.82 12.01 31.58
C PRO A 10 -34.12 11.62 30.12
N GLU A 11 -33.11 11.51 29.25
CA GLU A 11 -33.26 10.92 27.93
C GLU A 11 -32.17 9.87 27.74
N GLY A 12 -32.61 8.61 27.77
CA GLY A 12 -31.77 7.43 27.95
C GLY A 12 -30.50 7.42 27.09
N ALA A 13 -29.37 7.37 27.79
CA ALA A 13 -28.05 7.13 27.21
C ALA A 13 -28.06 5.85 26.36
N LYS A 14 -28.10 6.01 25.02
CA LYS A 14 -27.81 4.90 24.11
C LYS A 14 -26.33 4.59 24.18
N ARG A 15 -26.02 3.47 24.84
CA ARG A 15 -24.74 2.77 24.74
C ARG A 15 -24.45 2.53 23.24
N MET A 16 -23.46 3.23 22.68
CA MET A 16 -22.92 2.90 21.35
C MET A 16 -22.39 1.47 21.43
N SER A 17 -23.10 0.58 20.73
CA SER A 17 -22.78 -0.82 20.67
C SER A 17 -21.56 -1.01 19.77
N THR A 18 -20.52 -1.64 20.29
CA THR A 18 -19.26 -1.98 19.60
C THR A 18 -19.44 -3.05 18.51
N HIS A 19 -20.63 -3.19 17.94
CA HIS A 19 -21.00 -4.27 17.02
C HIS A 19 -20.72 -4.00 15.54
N HIS A 20 -20.06 -2.89 15.18
CA HIS A 20 -19.83 -2.57 13.77
C HIS A 20 -18.39 -2.73 13.28
N MET A 21 -17.51 -3.38 14.05
CA MET A 21 -16.15 -3.64 13.60
C MET A 21 -15.60 -4.96 14.18
N ARG A 22 -16.01 -6.09 13.57
CA ARG A 22 -15.35 -7.41 13.44
C ARG A 22 -16.39 -8.52 13.18
N PRO A 23 -16.13 -9.44 12.23
CA PRO A 23 -15.16 -10.50 12.51
C PRO A 23 -14.25 -10.82 11.30
N CYS A 24 -13.16 -10.07 11.12
CA CYS A 24 -12.07 -10.52 10.23
C CYS A 24 -11.14 -11.55 10.90
N MET A 25 -11.42 -11.95 12.14
CA MET A 25 -10.67 -12.98 12.87
C MET A 25 -11.62 -13.88 13.64
N GLU A 26 -12.38 -14.74 12.93
CA GLU A 26 -12.82 -15.99 13.56
C GLU A 26 -11.64 -16.97 13.63
N PRO A 27 -11.60 -17.90 14.62
CA PRO A 27 -10.51 -18.85 14.77
C PRO A 27 -10.32 -19.69 13.50
N LEU A 28 -9.06 -19.84 13.08
CA LEU A 28 -8.66 -20.59 11.87
C LEU A 28 -9.21 -22.04 11.82
N GLY A 29 -9.65 -22.60 12.94
CA GLY A 29 -10.19 -23.97 13.05
C GLY A 29 -11.57 -24.21 12.44
N LYS A 30 -12.33 -23.18 12.04
CA LYS A 30 -13.64 -23.38 11.37
C LYS A 30 -13.55 -23.60 9.85
N TRP A 31 -12.38 -23.42 9.26
CA TRP A 31 -12.17 -23.53 7.81
C TRP A 31 -11.81 -24.95 7.36
N GLU A 32 -11.65 -25.92 8.28
CA GLU A 32 -11.21 -27.30 8.00
C GLU A 32 -12.16 -28.10 7.08
N HIS A 33 -13.38 -27.63 6.80
CA HIS A 33 -14.38 -28.37 6.01
C HIS A 33 -14.78 -27.68 4.70
N ALA A 34 -14.37 -26.44 4.49
CA ALA A 34 -14.48 -25.78 3.20
C ALA A 34 -13.14 -26.00 2.48
N GLY A 35 -13.11 -26.77 1.40
CA GLY A 35 -11.86 -26.91 0.62
C GLY A 35 -11.31 -25.53 0.26
N ASP A 36 -9.99 -25.39 0.14
CA ASP A 36 -9.26 -24.11 0.09
C ASP A 36 -9.92 -23.03 -0.81
N LEU A 37 -10.48 -23.45 -1.94
CA LEU A 37 -11.17 -22.57 -2.88
C LEU A 37 -12.45 -21.91 -2.31
N GLY A 38 -13.18 -22.61 -1.43
CA GLY A 38 -14.37 -22.10 -0.76
C GLY A 38 -14.05 -20.98 0.23
N VAL A 39 -12.95 -21.12 0.97
CA VAL A 39 -12.46 -20.09 1.90
C VAL A 39 -12.04 -18.84 1.16
N VAL A 40 -11.28 -18.99 0.06
CA VAL A 40 -10.86 -17.88 -0.79
C VAL A 40 -12.07 -17.16 -1.40
N LYS A 41 -13.05 -17.90 -1.93
CA LYS A 41 -14.28 -17.29 -2.48
C LYS A 41 -15.06 -16.51 -1.43
N TYR A 42 -15.21 -17.05 -0.22
CA TYR A 42 -15.89 -16.35 0.88
C TYR A 42 -15.15 -15.06 1.25
N GLY A 43 -13.83 -15.12 1.38
CA GLY A 43 -12.98 -13.96 1.70
C GLY A 43 -13.10 -12.85 0.65
N LEU A 44 -12.97 -13.20 -0.63
CA LEU A 44 -13.13 -12.25 -1.74
C LEU A 44 -14.56 -11.67 -1.80
N ASN A 45 -15.58 -12.48 -1.52
CA ASN A 45 -16.97 -12.03 -1.53
C ASN A 45 -17.28 -11.08 -0.36
N SER A 46 -16.60 -11.22 0.78
CA SER A 46 -16.83 -10.39 1.98
C SER A 46 -16.55 -8.90 1.74
N PHE A 47 -15.75 -8.59 0.72
CA PHE A 47 -15.44 -7.22 0.29
C PHE A 47 -16.06 -6.85 -1.07
N GLY A 48 -16.95 -7.69 -1.62
CA GLY A 48 -17.53 -7.51 -2.95
C GLY A 48 -16.53 -7.72 -4.11
N LEU A 49 -15.30 -8.14 -3.82
CA LEU A 49 -14.23 -8.30 -4.80
C LEU A 49 -14.52 -9.45 -5.78
N LEU A 50 -15.19 -10.52 -5.31
CA LEU A 50 -15.55 -11.65 -6.18
C LEU A 50 -16.51 -11.23 -7.31
N GLU A 51 -17.48 -10.38 -7.01
CA GLU A 51 -18.41 -9.84 -8.01
C GLU A 51 -17.68 -8.89 -8.97
N ALA A 52 -16.82 -8.01 -8.45
CA ALA A 52 -16.04 -7.08 -9.24
C ALA A 52 -15.08 -7.80 -10.21
N LEU A 53 -14.42 -8.86 -9.76
CA LEU A 53 -13.56 -9.73 -10.58
C LEU A 53 -14.33 -10.34 -11.75
N GLY A 54 -15.57 -10.77 -11.53
CA GLY A 54 -16.43 -11.32 -12.58
C GLY A 54 -16.89 -10.28 -13.60
N LYS A 55 -17.17 -9.05 -13.16
CA LYS A 55 -17.63 -7.95 -14.04
C LYS A 55 -16.51 -7.28 -14.82
N HIS A 56 -15.32 -7.19 -14.24
CA HIS A 56 -14.18 -6.44 -14.79
C HIS A 56 -12.89 -7.27 -14.81
N PRO A 57 -12.88 -8.48 -15.40
CA PRO A 57 -11.73 -9.38 -15.33
C PRO A 57 -10.44 -8.75 -15.88
N ASP A 58 -10.54 -7.96 -16.94
CA ASP A 58 -9.39 -7.32 -17.57
C ASP A 58 -8.73 -6.27 -16.65
N SER A 59 -9.53 -5.53 -15.86
CA SER A 59 -9.02 -4.52 -14.92
C SER A 59 -8.20 -5.14 -13.78
N PHE A 60 -8.51 -6.37 -13.40
CA PHE A 60 -7.80 -7.10 -12.34
C PHE A 60 -6.65 -7.95 -12.85
N ARG A 61 -6.52 -8.11 -14.16
CA ARG A 61 -5.48 -8.93 -14.77
C ARG A 61 -4.08 -8.44 -14.38
N ALA A 62 -3.88 -7.12 -14.40
CA ALA A 62 -2.62 -6.50 -13.97
C ALA A 62 -2.29 -6.79 -12.49
N LEU A 63 -3.31 -6.92 -11.64
CA LEU A 63 -3.14 -7.10 -10.19
C LEU A 63 -2.84 -8.54 -9.78
N PHE A 64 -3.41 -9.53 -10.49
CA PHE A 64 -3.34 -10.94 -10.07
C PHE A 64 -2.61 -11.86 -11.06
N VAL A 65 -2.46 -11.48 -12.33
CA VAL A 65 -2.04 -12.39 -13.40
C VAL A 65 -0.78 -11.91 -14.10
N GLU A 66 -0.66 -10.60 -14.36
CA GLU A 66 0.46 -10.08 -15.13
C GLU A 66 1.81 -10.20 -14.40
N ILE A 67 2.86 -10.37 -15.21
CA ILE A 67 4.23 -10.48 -14.70
C ILE A 67 4.67 -9.12 -14.19
N ILE A 68 5.15 -9.12 -12.95
CA ILE A 68 5.75 -7.95 -12.33
C ILE A 68 7.03 -7.59 -13.07
N LYS A 69 7.09 -6.36 -13.57
CA LYS A 69 8.26 -5.83 -14.26
C LYS A 69 9.33 -5.39 -13.25
N PRO A 70 10.62 -5.49 -13.59
CA PRO A 70 11.68 -4.91 -12.77
C PRO A 70 11.48 -3.40 -12.61
N PRO A 71 11.78 -2.83 -11.44
CA PRO A 71 11.69 -1.40 -11.22
C PRO A 71 12.73 -0.65 -12.05
N THR A 72 12.36 0.54 -12.49
CA THR A 72 13.20 1.47 -13.25
C THR A 72 13.55 2.70 -12.41
N ALA A 73 14.61 3.40 -12.80
CA ALA A 73 14.96 4.70 -12.26
C ALA A 73 13.77 5.68 -12.35
N ARG A 74 12.96 5.58 -13.42
CA ARG A 74 11.75 6.40 -13.56
C ARG A 74 10.74 6.09 -12.45
N ASP A 75 10.48 4.82 -12.14
CA ASP A 75 9.53 4.44 -11.09
C ASP A 75 9.96 5.02 -9.74
N LEU A 76 11.26 5.03 -9.44
CA LEU A 76 11.79 5.68 -8.24
C LEU A 76 11.66 7.21 -8.27
N ARG A 77 11.73 7.86 -9.45
CA ARG A 77 11.45 9.30 -9.53
C ARG A 77 9.99 9.60 -9.20
N ASP A 78 9.08 8.80 -9.74
CA ASP A 78 7.64 8.97 -9.55
C ASP A 78 7.23 8.65 -8.10
N LEU A 79 8.02 7.83 -7.37
CA LEU A 79 7.80 7.53 -5.95
C LEU A 79 8.00 8.74 -5.01
N PHE A 80 8.90 9.68 -5.32
CA PHE A 80 9.27 10.76 -4.40
C PHE A 80 8.65 12.10 -4.78
N ILE A 81 7.92 12.71 -3.84
CA ILE A 81 7.43 14.08 -3.96
C ILE A 81 8.42 15.03 -3.29
N VAL A 82 9.10 15.85 -4.11
CA VAL A 82 10.05 16.84 -3.60
C VAL A 82 9.32 18.09 -3.09
N THR A 83 9.58 18.44 -1.83
CA THR A 83 9.09 19.69 -1.24
C THR A 83 10.20 20.75 -1.25
N TYR A 84 10.11 21.71 -2.15
CA TYR A 84 11.10 22.78 -2.29
C TYR A 84 10.87 23.95 -1.32
N SER A 85 11.94 24.60 -0.88
CA SER A 85 11.88 25.92 -0.21
C SER A 85 11.38 27.01 -1.16
N ILE A 86 10.97 28.18 -0.68
CA ILE A 86 10.41 29.26 -1.52
C ILE A 86 11.33 29.60 -2.72
N PRO A 87 10.78 29.81 -3.95
CA PRO A 87 11.56 30.19 -5.12
C PRO A 87 12.39 31.47 -4.87
N GLY A 88 13.63 31.50 -5.40
CA GLY A 88 14.51 32.66 -5.28
C GLY A 88 15.26 32.79 -3.95
N GLY A 89 15.02 31.90 -2.98
CA GLY A 89 15.85 31.80 -1.78
C GLY A 89 17.20 31.12 -2.07
N ASN A 90 18.23 31.44 -1.27
CA ASN A 90 19.57 30.86 -1.41
C ASN A 90 19.59 29.32 -1.34
N ARG A 91 18.60 28.71 -0.67
CA ARG A 91 18.46 27.24 -0.55
C ARG A 91 17.93 26.58 -1.83
N ARG A 92 17.18 27.32 -2.66
CA ARG A 92 16.51 26.74 -3.82
C ARG A 92 17.48 26.17 -4.85
N TRP A 93 18.62 26.84 -5.04
CA TRP A 93 19.65 26.35 -5.96
C TRP A 93 20.23 25.02 -5.49
N LEU A 94 20.57 24.90 -4.20
CA LEU A 94 21.13 23.68 -3.62
C LEU A 94 20.13 22.52 -3.65
N GLU A 95 18.85 22.79 -3.42
CA GLU A 95 17.78 21.79 -3.52
C GLU A 95 17.66 21.25 -4.95
N ASN A 96 17.65 22.13 -5.96
CA ASN A 96 17.60 21.72 -7.35
C ASN A 96 18.82 20.88 -7.72
N ASP A 97 20.02 21.30 -7.31
CA ASP A 97 21.26 20.59 -7.56
C ASP A 97 21.25 19.19 -6.93
N THR A 98 20.78 19.08 -5.69
CA THR A 98 20.60 17.80 -4.99
C THR A 98 19.65 16.86 -5.73
N ILE A 99 18.53 17.38 -6.24
CA ILE A 99 17.56 16.56 -7.00
C ILE A 99 18.14 16.13 -8.35
N CYS A 100 18.88 16.99 -9.04
CA CYS A 100 19.58 16.62 -10.26
C CYS A 100 20.58 15.49 -10.00
N HIS A 101 21.36 15.58 -8.93
CA HIS A 101 22.28 14.52 -8.51
C HIS A 101 21.56 13.22 -8.19
N TRP A 102 20.44 13.28 -7.46
CA TRP A 102 19.61 12.12 -7.17
C TRP A 102 19.12 11.42 -8.45
N PHE A 103 18.58 12.17 -9.41
CA PHE A 103 18.06 11.59 -10.65
C PHE A 103 19.14 11.05 -11.57
N ASN A 104 20.31 11.69 -11.61
CA ASN A 104 21.45 11.20 -12.37
C ASN A 104 21.99 9.90 -11.75
N TRP A 105 22.14 9.87 -10.43
CA TRP A 105 22.58 8.67 -9.72
C TRP A 105 21.62 7.48 -9.92
N LEU A 106 20.30 7.71 -9.91
CA LEU A 106 19.34 6.66 -10.24
C LEU A 106 19.53 6.10 -11.66
N ALA A 107 19.89 6.94 -12.63
CA ALA A 107 20.19 6.51 -13.99
C ALA A 107 21.48 5.68 -14.02
N GLU A 108 22.55 6.12 -13.36
CA GLU A 108 23.82 5.38 -13.22
C GLU A 108 23.60 3.98 -12.60
N VAL A 109 22.75 3.88 -11.57
CA VAL A 109 22.38 2.59 -10.97
C VAL A 109 21.64 1.69 -11.96
N GLN A 110 20.70 2.26 -12.74
CA GLN A 110 19.95 1.49 -13.74
C GLN A 110 20.85 1.01 -14.88
N ASP A 111 21.80 1.83 -15.30
CA ASP A 111 22.74 1.54 -16.39
C ASP A 111 23.88 0.60 -15.94
N GLY A 112 23.91 0.24 -14.65
CA GLY A 112 24.86 -0.71 -14.08
C GLY A 112 26.23 -0.10 -13.77
N GLU A 113 26.33 1.23 -13.71
CA GLU A 113 27.56 1.95 -13.38
C GLU A 113 27.88 1.93 -11.88
N CYS A 114 26.92 1.51 -11.04
CA CYS A 114 27.09 1.30 -9.61
C CYS A 114 27.21 -0.20 -9.28
N PRO A 115 28.43 -0.75 -9.09
CA PRO A 115 28.61 -2.17 -8.83
C PRO A 115 27.90 -2.60 -7.53
N SER A 116 27.24 -3.77 -7.57
CA SER A 116 26.51 -4.36 -6.44
C SER A 116 25.23 -3.63 -5.99
N LEU A 117 24.81 -2.58 -6.71
CA LEU A 117 23.57 -1.86 -6.42
C LEU A 117 22.60 -2.02 -7.59
N THR A 118 21.32 -2.22 -7.27
CA THR A 118 20.26 -2.28 -8.28
C THR A 118 19.12 -1.35 -7.91
N VAL A 119 18.32 -0.96 -8.89
CA VAL A 119 17.11 -0.15 -8.68
C VAL A 119 16.15 -0.83 -7.69
N ALA A 120 16.03 -2.16 -7.74
CA ALA A 120 15.18 -2.92 -6.82
C ALA A 120 15.62 -2.81 -5.36
N MET A 121 16.94 -2.79 -5.10
CA MET A 121 17.47 -2.59 -3.75
C MET A 121 17.18 -1.18 -3.23
N VAL A 122 17.24 -0.17 -4.10
CA VAL A 122 16.89 1.21 -3.72
C VAL A 122 15.40 1.32 -3.41
N LEU A 123 14.54 0.67 -4.22
CA LEU A 123 13.10 0.61 -3.96
C LEU A 123 12.77 -0.11 -2.65
N GLU A 124 13.42 -1.25 -2.39
CA GLU A 124 13.25 -2.01 -1.16
C GLU A 124 13.70 -1.21 0.05
N PHE A 125 14.81 -0.49 -0.04
CA PHE A 125 15.26 0.41 1.01
C PHE A 125 14.24 1.51 1.32
N ALA A 126 13.63 2.11 0.29
CA ALA A 126 12.69 3.21 0.45
C ALA A 126 11.29 2.77 0.94
N THR A 127 10.82 1.59 0.51
CA THR A 127 9.42 1.18 0.66
C THR A 127 9.21 -0.13 1.42
N GLY A 128 10.26 -0.94 1.57
CA GLY A 128 10.17 -2.33 2.03
C GLY A 128 9.69 -3.32 0.96
N ALA A 129 9.49 -2.88 -0.29
CA ALA A 129 9.07 -3.73 -1.40
C ALA A 129 10.11 -3.73 -2.52
N THR A 130 10.34 -4.90 -3.14
CA THR A 130 11.29 -5.05 -4.26
C THR A 130 10.64 -4.80 -5.62
N VAL A 131 9.35 -4.49 -5.64
CA VAL A 131 8.52 -4.41 -6.85
C VAL A 131 7.62 -3.19 -6.85
N VAL A 132 7.40 -2.63 -8.04
CA VAL A 132 6.46 -1.52 -8.26
C VAL A 132 5.03 -2.05 -8.23
N PRO A 133 4.06 -1.33 -7.63
CA PRO A 133 2.65 -1.68 -7.73
C PRO A 133 2.21 -1.83 -9.20
N PRO A 134 1.33 -2.78 -9.55
CA PRO A 134 0.92 -2.98 -10.94
C PRO A 134 0.29 -1.76 -11.63
N LEU A 135 -0.21 -0.79 -10.84
CA LEU A 135 -0.78 0.47 -11.33
C LEU A 135 0.20 1.65 -11.24
N GLY A 136 1.45 1.42 -10.84
CA GLY A 136 2.48 2.45 -10.67
C GLY A 136 2.36 3.20 -9.34
N PHE A 137 3.14 4.28 -9.24
CA PHE A 137 3.07 5.28 -8.17
C PHE A 137 2.38 6.54 -8.77
N GLU A 138 1.36 7.08 -8.09
CA GLU A 138 0.61 8.27 -8.54
C GLU A 138 1.33 9.59 -8.24
#